data_AF-A0A941Q1L7-F1
#
_entry.id   AF-A0A941Q1L7-F1
#
_cell.length_a   1.000
_cell.length_b   1.000
_cell.length_c   1.000
_cell.angle_alpha   90.00
_cell.angle_beta   90.00
_cell.angle_gamma   90.00
#
_symmetry.space_group_name_H-M   'P 1'
#
loop_
_entity.id
_entity.type
_entity.pdbx_description
1 polymer ?
#
loop_
_entity_poly.entity_id
_entity_poly.type
_entity_poly.pdbx_seq_one_letter_code
_entity_poly.pdbx_strand_id
1 'polypeptide(L)'
;RGNGARPVSATDALFMAGLKGGVAGIVNTGIALALGAALPAAPVLAEAMLVGLLGYGVSLVLFVLALRGLGTARTGAYFSTAPFLGAAIAVFALGEHAAPLFWLAAALMATGVWLHLTERHEHTHTHETMTHTHRHVHDVHHQHTHDFPWDGRELHSHEHAHAPITHCHPHYPDIHHRHRHDRAA
;
A
#
# COMPACT_ATOMS: atom_id res chain seq x y z
N ARG A 1 31.97 -4.77 -15.28
CA ARG A 1 31.24 -3.52 -15.60
C ARG A 1 29.75 -3.84 -15.41
N GLY A 2 29.09 -3.15 -14.48
CA GLY A 2 27.62 -3.13 -14.33
C GLY A 2 26.98 -4.38 -13.70
N ASN A 3 26.90 -4.45 -12.37
CA ASN A 3 25.79 -5.11 -11.71
C ASN A 3 25.60 -4.53 -10.31
N GLY A 4 24.68 -3.57 -10.23
CA GLY A 4 24.40 -2.84 -9.00
C GLY A 4 23.06 -2.10 -9.03
N ALA A 5 22.11 -2.53 -9.85
CA ALA A 5 20.72 -2.16 -9.64
C ALA A 5 20.11 -3.20 -8.71
N ARG A 6 20.50 -3.17 -7.43
CA ARG A 6 19.66 -3.79 -6.39
C ARG A 6 18.29 -3.13 -6.51
N PRO A 7 17.18 -3.88 -6.54
CA PRO A 7 15.88 -3.26 -6.60
C PRO A 7 15.75 -2.32 -5.39
N VAL A 8 15.49 -1.05 -5.67
CA VAL A 8 15.14 -0.02 -4.67
C VAL A 8 13.88 -0.41 -3.88
N SER A 9 13.19 -1.51 -4.26
CA SER A 9 12.04 -2.07 -3.54
C SER A 9 12.38 -2.65 -2.16
N ALA A 10 13.66 -2.75 -1.80
CA ALA A 10 14.11 -3.23 -0.48
C ALA A 10 14.91 -2.21 0.32
N THR A 11 14.93 -0.93 -0.07
CA THR A 11 15.36 0.12 0.85
C THR A 11 14.36 0.14 2.01
N ASP A 12 14.85 0.05 3.25
CA ASP A 12 13.98 -0.12 4.40
C ASP A 12 13.03 1.07 4.51
N ALA A 13 11.75 0.85 4.15
CA ALA A 13 10.74 1.91 4.09
C ALA A 13 10.63 2.67 5.42
N LEU A 14 10.91 1.98 6.53
CA LEU A 14 10.99 2.52 7.87
C LEU A 14 12.14 3.50 8.05
N PHE A 15 13.31 3.23 7.46
CA PHE A 15 14.45 4.13 7.49
C PHE A 15 14.16 5.43 6.72
N MET A 16 13.59 5.32 5.52
CA MET A 16 13.21 6.50 4.72
C MET A 16 12.13 7.33 5.41
N ALA A 17 11.13 6.67 6.01
CA ALA A 17 10.09 7.34 6.78
C ALA A 17 10.66 8.03 8.03
N GLY A 18 11.55 7.36 8.76
CA GLY A 18 12.23 7.90 9.94
C GLY A 18 13.10 9.11 9.61
N LEU A 19 13.90 9.04 8.54
CA LEU A 19 14.72 10.15 8.07
C LEU A 19 13.85 11.35 7.67
N LYS A 20 12.80 11.11 6.87
CA LYS A 20 11.85 12.17 6.48
C LYS A 20 11.19 12.80 7.70
N GLY A 21 10.76 11.98 8.67
CA GLY A 21 10.14 12.43 9.91
C GLY A 21 11.09 13.27 10.77
N GLY A 22 12.34 12.82 10.94
CA GLY A 22 13.36 13.54 11.70
C GLY A 22 13.73 14.88 11.07
N VAL A 23 13.95 14.91 9.75
CA VAL A 23 14.23 16.16 9.01
C VAL A 23 13.03 17.11 9.12
N ALA A 24 11.81 16.63 8.89
CA ALA A 24 10.61 17.45 9.01
C ALA A 24 10.41 17.99 10.43
N GLY A 25 10.66 17.17 11.46
CA GLY A 25 10.57 17.56 12.86
C GLY A 25 11.57 18.67 13.23
N ILE A 26 12.84 18.51 12.85
CA ILE A 26 13.88 19.52 13.08
C ILE A 26 13.53 20.82 12.37
N VAL A 27 13.13 20.75 11.10
CA VAL A 27 12.80 21.93 10.29
C VAL A 27 11.57 22.65 10.86
N ASN A 28 10.47 21.94 11.13
CA ASN A 28 9.25 22.55 11.65
C ASN A 28 9.44 23.16 13.04
N THR A 29 10.17 22.46 13.92
CA THR A 29 10.48 22.99 15.26
C THR A 29 11.41 24.19 15.16
N GLY A 30 12.41 24.14 14.28
CA GLY A 30 13.33 25.25 14.03
C GLY A 30 12.61 26.49 13.51
N ILE A 31 11.67 26.33 12.56
CA ILE A 31 10.82 27.42 12.06
C ILE A 31 9.95 27.98 13.18
N ALA A 32 9.31 27.12 13.99
CA ALA A 32 8.47 27.58 15.09
C ALA A 32 9.26 28.41 16.11
N LEU A 33 10.45 27.96 16.49
CA LEU A 33 11.35 28.70 17.38
C LEU A 33 11.83 30.01 16.75
N ALA A 34 12.14 30.01 15.44
CA ALA A 34 12.54 31.22 14.71
C ALA A 34 11.40 32.26 14.63
N LEU A 35 10.14 31.81 14.62
CA LEU A 35 8.95 32.65 14.70
C LEU A 35 8.61 33.09 16.14
N GLY A 36 9.42 32.72 17.13
CA GLY A 36 9.26 33.13 18.53
C GLY A 36 8.37 32.22 19.37
N ALA A 37 8.05 31.01 18.91
CA ALA A 37 7.35 30.04 19.74
C ALA A 37 8.22 29.61 20.94
N ALA A 38 7.61 29.48 22.11
CA ALA A 38 8.28 28.95 23.30
C ALA A 38 8.10 27.43 23.39
N LEU A 39 9.06 26.76 24.03
CA LEU A 39 8.90 25.35 24.38
C LEU A 39 7.76 25.20 25.41
N PRO A 40 6.81 24.30 25.18
CA PRO A 40 5.75 24.03 26.15
C PRO A 40 6.32 23.39 27.42
N ALA A 41 5.55 23.41 28.49
CA ALA A 41 5.92 22.72 29.73
C ALA A 41 6.16 21.22 29.46
N ALA A 42 7.10 20.62 30.20
CA ALA A 42 7.49 19.22 30.08
C ALA A 42 6.31 18.21 29.98
N PRO A 43 5.21 18.32 30.77
CA PRO A 43 4.08 17.39 30.63
C PRO A 43 3.38 17.50 29.28
N VAL A 44 3.10 18.72 28.79
CA VAL A 44 2.45 18.95 27.49
C VAL A 44 3.35 18.47 26.35
N LEU A 45 4.67 18.68 26.47
CA LEU A 45 5.63 18.14 25.51
C LEU A 45 5.59 16.61 25.47
N ALA A 46 5.56 15.96 26.63
CA ALA A 46 5.50 14.49 26.72
C ALA A 46 4.21 13.93 26.12
N GLU A 47 3.05 14.56 26.39
CA GLU A 47 1.76 14.21 25.80
C GLU A 47 1.79 14.35 24.26
N ALA A 48 2.29 15.49 23.75
CA ALA A 48 2.42 15.71 22.31
C ALA A 48 3.36 14.69 21.64
N MET A 49 4.49 14.35 22.29
CA MET A 49 5.40 13.32 21.80
C MET A 49 4.77 11.93 21.81
N LEU A 50 3.97 11.59 22.83
CA LEU A 50 3.27 10.32 22.91
C LEU A 50 2.21 10.19 21.82
N VAL A 51 1.41 11.24 21.61
CA VAL A 51 0.42 11.31 20.52
C VAL A 51 1.13 11.18 19.17
N GLY A 52 2.26 11.88 18.99
CA GLY A 52 3.08 11.79 17.78
C GLY A 52 3.64 10.38 17.55
N LEU A 53 4.19 9.76 18.59
CA LEU A 53 4.74 8.40 18.54
C LEU A 53 3.66 7.39 18.16
N LEU A 54 2.49 7.41 18.81
CA LEU A 54 1.43 6.45 18.55
C LEU A 54 0.74 6.71 17.22
N GLY A 55 0.33 7.96 16.97
CA GLY A 55 -0.47 8.37 15.83
C GLY A 55 0.31 8.41 14.51
N TYR A 56 1.56 8.87 14.51
CA TYR A 56 2.38 8.97 13.30
C TYR A 56 3.47 7.91 13.23
N GLY A 57 4.13 7.59 14.36
CA GLY A 57 5.22 6.62 14.39
C GLY A 57 4.72 5.18 14.24
N VAL A 58 4.16 4.62 15.32
CA VAL A 58 3.67 3.24 15.43
C VAL A 58 2.64 2.95 14.33
N SER A 59 1.69 3.85 14.11
CA SER A 59 0.69 3.73 13.03
C SER A 59 1.33 3.52 11.65
N LEU A 60 2.38 4.29 11.32
CA LEU A 60 3.07 4.17 10.03
C LEU A 60 3.86 2.86 9.91
N VAL A 61 4.50 2.41 11.00
CA VAL A 61 5.14 1.08 11.03
C VAL A 61 4.11 -0.01 10.77
N LEU A 62 2.98 0.01 11.48
CA LEU A 62 1.89 -0.96 11.29
C LEU A 62 1.32 -0.89 9.88
N PHE A 63 1.17 0.30 9.29
CA PHE A 63 0.74 0.48 7.91
C PHE A 63 1.73 -0.14 6.91
N VAL A 64 3.04 0.10 7.08
CA VAL A 64 4.08 -0.50 6.23
C VAL A 64 4.10 -2.03 6.38
N LEU A 65 3.93 -2.56 7.59
CA LEU A 65 3.82 -4.00 7.82
C LEU A 65 2.55 -4.59 7.18
N ALA A 66 1.42 -3.88 7.26
CA ALA A 66 0.18 -4.27 6.60
C ALA A 66 0.35 -4.29 5.07
N LEU A 67 1.01 -3.29 4.48
CA LEU A 67 1.32 -3.29 3.04
C LEU A 67 2.12 -4.53 2.63
N ARG A 68 3.06 -4.99 3.48
CA ARG A 68 3.88 -6.19 3.23
C ARG A 68 3.11 -7.49 3.44
N GLY A 69 2.23 -7.57 4.45
CA GLY A 69 1.53 -8.81 4.81
C GLY A 69 0.19 -9.02 4.08
N LEU A 70 -0.58 -7.95 3.89
CA LEU A 70 -1.94 -7.99 3.32
C LEU A 70 -1.96 -7.57 1.83
N GLY A 71 -0.93 -6.88 1.36
CA GLY A 71 -0.88 -6.27 0.03
C GLY A 71 -1.48 -4.86 0.02
N THR A 72 -1.14 -4.10 -1.01
CA THR A 72 -1.49 -2.66 -1.17
C THR A 72 -2.99 -2.41 -1.17
N ALA A 73 -3.75 -3.18 -1.98
CA ALA A 73 -5.20 -3.00 -2.14
C ALA A 73 -5.97 -3.19 -0.83
N ARG A 74 -5.74 -4.29 -0.11
CA ARG A 74 -6.42 -4.58 1.17
C ARG A 74 -6.02 -3.59 2.27
N THR A 75 -4.73 -3.25 2.35
CA THR A 75 -4.25 -2.26 3.33
C THR A 75 -4.84 -0.89 3.08
N GLY A 76 -4.92 -0.46 1.81
CA GLY A 76 -5.56 0.79 1.42
C GLY A 76 -7.06 0.82 1.77
N ALA A 77 -7.77 -0.28 1.52
CA ALA A 77 -9.19 -0.43 1.89
C ALA A 77 -9.44 -0.33 3.40
N TYR A 78 -8.57 -0.89 4.24
CA TYR A 78 -8.69 -0.76 5.69
C TYR A 78 -8.25 0.63 6.18
N PHE A 79 -7.22 1.22 5.59
CA PHE A 79 -6.77 2.54 6.00
C PHE A 79 -7.76 3.65 5.61
N SER A 80 -8.51 3.48 4.52
CA SER A 80 -9.53 4.44 4.09
C SER A 80 -10.72 4.56 5.05
N THR A 81 -10.89 3.63 5.99
CA THR A 81 -11.92 3.74 7.03
C THR A 81 -11.50 4.65 8.20
N ALA A 82 -10.20 4.98 8.32
CA ALA A 82 -9.67 5.77 9.44
C ALA A 82 -10.34 7.14 9.62
N PRO A 83 -10.65 7.93 8.56
CA PRO A 83 -11.35 9.21 8.70
C PRO A 83 -12.74 9.08 9.33
N PHE A 84 -13.48 8.01 9.00
CA PHE A 84 -14.82 7.77 9.55
C PHE A 84 -14.74 7.37 11.03
N LEU A 85 -13.74 6.58 11.40
CA LEU A 85 -13.50 6.23 12.80
C LEU A 85 -13.09 7.46 13.62
N GLY A 86 -12.21 8.30 13.09
CA GLY A 86 -11.83 9.57 13.71
C GLY A 86 -13.03 10.50 13.92
N ALA A 87 -13.87 10.63 12.89
CA ALA A 87 -15.14 11.35 12.97
C ALA A 87 -16.08 10.79 14.05
N ALA A 88 -16.24 9.47 14.11
CA ALA A 88 -17.08 8.82 15.13
C ALA A 88 -16.54 9.10 16.54
N ILE A 89 -15.22 9.01 16.75
CA ILE A 89 -14.60 9.33 18.04
C ILE A 89 -14.82 10.81 18.39
N ALA A 90 -14.64 11.74 17.44
CA ALA A 90 -14.86 13.16 17.66
C ALA A 90 -16.31 13.47 18.11
N VAL A 91 -17.30 12.90 17.42
CA VAL A 91 -18.71 13.14 17.74
C VAL A 91 -19.12 12.44 19.04
N PHE A 92 -18.80 11.15 19.19
CA PHE A 92 -19.35 10.35 20.29
C PHE A 92 -18.51 10.39 21.57
N ALA A 93 -17.18 10.47 21.47
CA ALA A 93 -16.30 10.46 22.65
C ALA A 93 -15.90 11.87 23.10
N LEU A 94 -15.68 12.79 22.16
CA LEU A 94 -15.32 14.19 22.47
C LEU A 94 -16.53 15.13 22.50
N GLY A 95 -17.70 14.68 22.04
CA GLY A 95 -18.94 15.45 22.09
C GLY A 95 -19.02 16.59 21.08
N GLU A 96 -18.25 16.54 19.99
CA GLU A 96 -18.28 17.59 18.97
C GLU A 96 -19.63 17.62 18.24
N HIS A 97 -20.17 18.84 18.06
CA HIS A 97 -21.41 19.05 17.33
C HIS A 97 -21.20 18.94 15.81
N ALA A 98 -21.69 17.85 15.23
CA ALA A 98 -21.71 17.66 13.80
C ALA A 98 -22.91 18.38 13.15
N ALA A 99 -22.63 19.39 12.32
CA ALA A 99 -23.64 20.10 11.55
C ALA A 99 -24.39 19.15 10.57
N PRO A 100 -25.63 19.46 10.15
CA PRO A 100 -26.36 18.62 9.19
C PRO A 100 -25.59 18.35 7.88
N LEU A 101 -24.82 19.32 7.40
CA LEU A 101 -23.98 19.18 6.21
C LEU A 101 -22.85 18.15 6.39
N PHE A 102 -22.33 17.99 7.61
CA PHE A 102 -21.33 16.97 7.91
C PHE A 102 -21.89 15.57 7.68
N TRP A 103 -23.13 15.31 8.11
CA TRP A 103 -23.77 14.01 7.91
C TRP A 103 -24.02 13.72 6.43
N LEU A 104 -24.42 14.73 5.64
CA LEU A 104 -24.53 14.59 4.20
C LEU A 104 -23.18 14.27 3.55
N ALA A 105 -22.12 15.00 3.91
CA ALA A 105 -20.77 14.74 3.42
C ALA A 105 -20.27 13.34 3.81
N ALA A 106 -20.50 12.93 5.05
CA ALA A 106 -20.15 11.60 5.55
C ALA A 106 -20.87 10.48 4.77
N ALA A 107 -22.16 10.66 4.46
CA ALA A 107 -22.93 9.71 3.64
C ALA A 107 -22.39 9.62 2.20
N LEU A 108 -22.05 10.76 1.58
CA LEU A 108 -21.46 10.79 0.23
C LEU A 108 -20.08 10.12 0.20
N MET A 109 -19.23 10.40 1.20
CA MET A 109 -17.93 9.76 1.33
C MET A 109 -18.06 8.25 1.55
N ALA A 110 -18.97 7.81 2.42
CA ALA A 110 -19.22 6.39 2.67
C ALA A 110 -19.71 5.67 1.39
N THR A 111 -20.58 6.34 0.62
CA THR A 111 -21.03 5.84 -0.68
C THR A 111 -19.87 5.73 -1.67
N GLY A 112 -18.99 6.73 -1.74
CA GLY A 112 -17.80 6.69 -2.59
C GLY A 112 -16.85 5.54 -2.22
N VAL A 113 -16.61 5.32 -0.92
CA VAL A 113 -15.82 4.19 -0.43
C VAL A 113 -16.48 2.87 -0.77
N TRP A 114 -17.79 2.73 -0.57
CA TRP A 114 -18.52 1.53 -0.98
C TRP A 114 -18.30 1.28 -2.47
N LEU A 115 -18.65 2.24 -3.33
CA LEU A 115 -18.50 2.09 -4.78
C LEU A 115 -17.09 1.64 -5.17
N HIS A 116 -16.06 2.27 -4.59
CA HIS A 116 -14.66 1.92 -4.85
C HIS A 116 -14.29 0.50 -4.38
N LEU A 117 -14.83 0.03 -3.25
CA LEU A 117 -14.59 -1.32 -2.73
C LEU A 117 -15.37 -2.41 -3.49
N THR A 118 -16.52 -2.07 -4.06
CA THR A 118 -17.35 -3.02 -4.84
C THR A 118 -17.04 -3.03 -6.34
N GLU A 119 -16.17 -2.13 -6.78
CA GLU A 119 -15.74 -2.05 -8.16
C GLU A 119 -15.00 -3.34 -8.56
N ARG A 120 -15.56 -4.07 -9.52
CA ARG A 120 -14.92 -5.25 -10.10
C ARG A 120 -14.38 -4.87 -11.48
N HIS A 121 -13.07 -4.74 -11.56
CA HIS A 121 -12.38 -4.56 -12.84
C HIS A 121 -11.82 -5.88 -13.32
N GLU A 122 -12.54 -6.50 -14.27
CA GLU A 122 -12.04 -7.61 -15.07
C GLU A 122 -11.73 -7.07 -16.46
N HIS A 123 -10.52 -7.31 -16.95
CA HIS A 123 -10.18 -6.98 -18.32
C HIS A 123 -9.43 -8.13 -18.97
N THR A 124 -9.76 -8.34 -20.24
CA THR A 124 -8.98 -9.21 -21.10
C THR A 124 -7.63 -8.56 -21.34
N HIS A 125 -6.56 -9.26 -21.01
CA HIS A 125 -5.20 -8.83 -21.32
C HIS A 125 -4.40 -10.01 -21.86
N THR A 126 -3.36 -9.68 -22.62
CA THR A 126 -2.40 -10.64 -23.16
C THR A 126 -1.09 -10.47 -22.43
N HIS A 127 -0.59 -11.54 -21.81
CA HIS A 127 0.78 -11.57 -21.30
C HIS A 127 1.72 -11.77 -22.48
N GLU A 128 2.75 -10.93 -22.60
CA GLU A 128 3.86 -11.22 -23.51
C GLU A 128 4.70 -12.38 -22.95
N THR A 129 5.52 -13.01 -23.80
CA THR A 129 6.42 -14.08 -23.37
C THR A 129 7.30 -13.61 -22.20
N MET A 130 7.19 -14.29 -21.06
CA MET A 130 7.98 -13.97 -19.87
C MET A 130 8.65 -15.23 -19.32
N THR A 131 9.95 -15.11 -19.05
CA THR A 131 10.74 -16.15 -18.37
C THR A 131 10.93 -15.75 -16.91
N HIS A 132 10.58 -16.64 -15.99
CA HIS A 132 10.77 -16.42 -14.56
C HIS A 132 10.93 -17.73 -13.78
N THR A 133 11.20 -17.62 -12.49
CA THR A 133 11.27 -18.75 -11.55
C THR A 133 10.32 -18.51 -10.40
N HIS A 134 9.32 -19.38 -10.28
CA HIS A 134 8.46 -19.47 -9.10
C HIS A 134 7.94 -20.88 -8.94
N ARG A 135 7.34 -21.15 -7.78
CA ARG A 135 6.73 -22.43 -7.47
C ARG A 135 5.36 -22.57 -8.16
N HIS A 136 5.16 -23.61 -8.94
CA HIS A 136 3.94 -23.82 -9.71
C HIS A 136 3.56 -25.30 -9.86
N VAL A 137 2.37 -25.51 -10.43
CA VAL A 137 1.85 -26.77 -10.95
C VAL A 137 1.46 -26.55 -12.40
N HIS A 138 1.36 -27.63 -13.19
CA HIS A 138 0.96 -27.51 -14.59
C HIS A 138 -0.54 -27.22 -14.70
N ASP A 139 -0.88 -25.95 -14.90
CA ASP A 139 -2.22 -25.47 -15.23
C ASP A 139 -2.25 -24.85 -16.64
N VAL A 140 -3.29 -24.11 -17.00
CA VAL A 140 -3.38 -23.47 -18.32
C VAL A 140 -2.26 -22.46 -18.58
N HIS A 141 -1.71 -21.86 -17.53
CA HIS A 141 -0.60 -20.91 -17.62
C HIS A 141 0.75 -21.64 -17.68
N HIS A 142 0.92 -22.74 -16.95
CA HIS A 142 2.19 -23.44 -16.82
C HIS A 142 2.24 -24.69 -17.72
N GLN A 143 2.32 -24.44 -19.03
CA GLN A 143 2.44 -25.49 -20.06
C GLN A 143 3.87 -25.54 -20.61
N HIS A 144 4.74 -26.29 -19.94
CA HIS A 144 6.12 -26.52 -20.38
C HIS A 144 6.56 -27.97 -20.14
N THR A 145 7.68 -28.32 -20.75
CA THR A 145 8.31 -29.63 -20.59
C THR A 145 9.51 -29.52 -19.67
N HIS A 146 9.79 -30.60 -18.96
CA HIS A 146 10.97 -30.71 -18.09
C HIS A 146 12.11 -31.39 -18.85
N ASP A 147 13.31 -30.84 -18.69
CA ASP A 147 14.56 -31.47 -19.11
C ASP A 147 15.10 -32.47 -18.05
N PHE A 148 14.40 -32.59 -16.92
CA PHE A 148 14.65 -33.55 -15.85
C PHE A 148 13.45 -34.50 -15.63
N PRO A 149 13.67 -35.67 -14.98
CA PRO A 149 12.58 -36.60 -14.66
C PRO A 149 11.59 -35.96 -13.69
N TRP A 150 10.34 -35.76 -14.13
CA TRP A 150 9.25 -35.24 -13.30
C TRP A 150 8.11 -36.26 -13.23
N ASP A 151 7.58 -36.48 -12.03
CA ASP A 151 6.60 -37.53 -11.72
C ASP A 151 5.13 -37.11 -11.96
N GLY A 152 4.92 -35.86 -12.40
CA GLY A 152 3.60 -35.33 -12.73
C GLY A 152 2.75 -34.93 -11.52
N ARG A 153 3.24 -35.00 -10.28
CA ARG A 153 2.41 -34.89 -9.08
C ARG A 153 2.82 -33.80 -8.08
N GLU A 154 3.97 -33.15 -8.25
CA GLU A 154 4.48 -32.20 -7.24
C GLU A 154 4.59 -30.74 -7.70
N LEU A 155 4.32 -29.81 -6.75
CA LEU A 155 4.69 -28.39 -6.85
C LEU A 155 6.21 -28.28 -7.01
N HIS A 156 6.66 -27.67 -8.11
CA HIS A 156 8.08 -27.50 -8.40
C HIS A 156 8.41 -26.05 -8.71
N SER A 157 9.70 -25.72 -8.69
CA SER A 157 10.21 -24.38 -8.96
C SER A 157 11.50 -24.46 -9.76
N HIS A 158 11.49 -23.85 -10.93
CA HIS A 158 12.63 -23.77 -11.85
C HIS A 158 12.34 -22.65 -12.84
N GLU A 159 13.36 -22.25 -13.58
CA GLU A 159 13.20 -21.28 -14.66
C GLU A 159 12.36 -21.90 -15.78
N HIS A 160 11.29 -21.23 -16.16
CA HIS A 160 10.41 -21.64 -17.24
C HIS A 160 9.88 -20.40 -17.97
N ALA A 161 9.44 -20.59 -19.20
CA ALA A 161 8.91 -19.52 -20.05
C ALA A 161 7.43 -19.74 -20.32
N HIS A 162 6.62 -18.70 -20.13
CA HIS A 162 5.23 -18.68 -20.53
C HIS A 162 5.09 -18.22 -21.98
N ALA A 163 4.33 -18.95 -22.78
CA ALA A 163 3.90 -18.47 -24.09
C ALA A 163 2.85 -17.35 -23.95
N PRO A 164 2.68 -16.48 -24.96
CA PRO A 164 1.68 -15.42 -24.89
C PRO A 164 0.28 -16.01 -24.70
N ILE A 165 -0.38 -15.60 -23.61
CA ILE A 165 -1.74 -16.05 -23.26
C ILE A 165 -2.63 -14.83 -23.07
N THR A 166 -3.80 -14.89 -23.70
CA THR A 166 -4.88 -13.92 -23.51
C THR A 166 -5.91 -14.50 -22.56
N HIS A 167 -6.09 -13.86 -21.41
CA HIS A 167 -7.11 -14.28 -20.44
C HIS A 167 -7.78 -13.08 -19.76
N CYS A 168 -8.88 -13.35 -19.06
CA CYS A 168 -9.61 -12.38 -18.27
C CYS A 168 -9.63 -12.82 -16.80
N HIS A 169 -9.18 -11.95 -15.91
CA HIS A 169 -9.32 -12.12 -14.46
C HIS A 169 -9.39 -10.75 -13.78
N PRO A 170 -9.85 -10.66 -12.53
CA PRO A 170 -9.83 -9.43 -11.76
C PRO A 170 -8.41 -8.85 -11.71
N HIS A 171 -8.25 -7.59 -12.11
CA HIS A 171 -6.94 -6.95 -12.13
C HIS A 171 -6.61 -6.39 -10.75
N TYR A 172 -5.42 -6.72 -10.24
CA TYR A 172 -4.85 -6.08 -9.06
C TYR A 172 -3.59 -5.31 -9.48
N PRO A 173 -3.31 -4.14 -8.87
CA PRO A 173 -2.08 -3.43 -9.11
C PRO A 173 -0.90 -4.24 -8.53
N ASP A 174 -0.28 -5.05 -9.38
CA ASP A 174 0.88 -5.87 -9.11
C ASP A 174 2.08 -5.37 -9.94
N ILE A 175 3.28 -5.47 -9.38
CA ILE A 175 4.56 -5.17 -10.03
C ILE A 175 4.82 -6.05 -11.26
N HIS A 176 4.14 -7.19 -11.36
CA HIS A 176 4.24 -8.13 -12.49
C HIS A 176 3.27 -7.81 -13.63
N HIS A 177 2.39 -6.81 -13.49
CA HIS A 177 1.44 -6.38 -14.52
C HIS A 177 1.81 -4.98 -15.04
N ARG A 178 2.85 -4.89 -15.89
CA ARG A 178 3.20 -3.65 -16.61
C ARG A 178 2.56 -3.66 -17.99
N HIS A 179 1.57 -2.78 -18.20
CA HIS A 179 0.96 -2.57 -19.52
C HIS A 179 1.64 -1.42 -20.27
N ARG A 180 1.94 -1.59 -21.56
CA ARG A 180 2.12 -0.45 -22.47
C ARG A 180 0.74 0.03 -22.89
N HIS A 181 0.39 1.26 -22.55
CA HIS A 181 -0.75 1.93 -23.18
C HIS A 181 -0.30 2.45 -24.53
N ASP A 182 -0.87 1.91 -25.61
CA ASP A 182 -0.75 2.54 -26.92
C ASP A 182 -1.52 3.87 -26.88
N ARG A 183 -0.80 4.97 -27.12
CA ARG A 183 -1.43 6.25 -27.42
C ARG A 183 -2.07 6.11 -28.79
N ALA A 184 -3.40 6.05 -28.82
CA ALA A 184 -4.15 6.24 -30.05
C ALA A 184 -3.73 7.59 -30.66
N ALA A 185 -3.34 7.52 -31.94
CA ALA A 185 -2.97 8.65 -32.79
C ALA A 185 -4.20 9.49 -33.17
#